data_AF-A0A839T0G5-F1
#
_entry.id   AF-A0A839T0G5-F1
#
_cell.length_a   1.000
_cell.length_b   1.000
_cell.length_c   1.000
_cell.angle_alpha   90.00
_cell.angle_beta   90.00
_cell.angle_gamma   90.00
#
_symmetry.space_group_name_H-M   'P 1'
#
loop_
_entity.id
_entity.type
_entity.pdbx_description
1 polymer ?
#
loop_
_entity_poly.entity_id
_entity_poly.type
_entity_poly.pdbx_seq_one_letter_code
_entity_poly.pdbx_strand_id
1 'polypeptide(L)'
;MYVCLCHGITDGHIREAISEGCCSFRDVRSTLGVGTQCGKCACAAKGLVKETLSNLPIIQTESPMVVCPANAQMESVALEAS
;
A
#
# COMPACT_ATOMS: atom_id res chain seq x y z
N MET A 1 -13.72 -2.48 -3.74
CA MET A 1 -14.22 -3.59 -2.88
C MET A 1 -13.55 -3.59 -1.50
N TYR A 2 -14.27 -3.91 -0.42
CA TYR A 2 -13.65 -4.14 0.89
C TYR A 2 -12.83 -5.43 0.92
N VAL A 3 -11.58 -5.32 1.32
CA VAL A 3 -10.66 -6.45 1.48
C VAL A 3 -10.56 -6.84 2.96
N CYS A 4 -10.53 -5.86 3.89
CA CYS A 4 -10.47 -6.11 5.33
C CYS A 4 -11.61 -5.41 6.07
N LEU A 5 -12.55 -6.17 6.61
CA LEU A 5 -13.67 -5.62 7.37
C LEU A 5 -13.27 -5.11 8.76
N CYS A 6 -12.27 -5.74 9.37
CA CYS A 6 -11.72 -5.38 10.68
C CYS A 6 -11.24 -3.92 10.77
N HIS A 7 -10.60 -3.46 9.70
CA HIS A 7 -9.94 -2.15 9.63
C HIS A 7 -10.54 -1.26 8.52
N GLY A 8 -11.66 -1.67 7.91
CA GLY A 8 -12.29 -0.91 6.82
C GLY A 8 -11.39 -0.72 5.58
N ILE A 9 -10.50 -1.66 5.29
CA ILE A 9 -9.53 -1.51 4.18
C ILE A 9 -10.16 -1.99 2.87
N THR A 10 -10.10 -1.13 1.86
CA THR A 10 -10.54 -1.41 0.50
C THR A 10 -9.37 -1.81 -0.39
N ASP A 11 -9.69 -2.37 -1.56
CA ASP A 11 -8.74 -2.54 -2.66
C ASP A 11 -8.09 -1.22 -3.09
N GLY A 12 -8.84 -0.11 -3.10
CA GLY A 12 -8.34 1.23 -3.36
C GLY A 12 -7.20 1.61 -2.42
N HIS A 13 -7.40 1.45 -1.10
CA HIS A 13 -6.35 1.73 -0.11
C HIS A 13 -5.10 0.87 -0.33
N ILE A 14 -5.25 -0.40 -0.71
CA ILE A 14 -4.10 -1.28 -0.98
C ILE A 14 -3.34 -0.82 -2.21
N ARG A 15 -4.04 -0.43 -3.28
CA ARG A 15 -3.41 0.07 -4.51
C ARG A 15 -2.73 1.43 -4.28
N GLU A 16 -3.37 2.31 -3.53
CA GLU A 16 -2.81 3.60 -3.11
C GLU A 16 -1.55 3.42 -2.29
N ALA A 17 -1.56 2.57 -1.26
CA ALA A 17 -0.36 2.26 -0.47
C ALA A 17 0.79 1.70 -1.32
N ILE A 18 0.49 0.94 -2.38
CA ILE A 18 1.50 0.46 -3.34
C ILE A 18 2.05 1.62 -4.19
N SER A 19 1.19 2.50 -4.69
CA SER A 19 1.59 3.71 -5.43
C SER A 19 2.41 4.67 -4.56
N GLU A 20 2.12 4.74 -3.27
CA GLU A 20 2.87 5.48 -2.25
C GLU A 20 4.17 4.77 -1.84
N GLY A 21 4.38 3.53 -2.28
CA GLY A 21 5.67 2.85 -2.16
C GLY A 21 5.73 1.52 -1.47
N CYS A 22 4.60 0.94 -1.07
CA CYS A 22 4.60 -0.40 -0.51
C CYS A 22 4.96 -1.42 -1.60
N CYS A 23 6.09 -2.10 -1.45
CA CYS A 23 6.58 -3.08 -2.42
C CYS A 23 6.31 -4.54 -2.01
N SER A 24 5.68 -4.76 -0.86
CA SER A 24 5.35 -6.09 -0.37
C SER A 24 4.08 -6.09 0.48
N PHE A 25 3.49 -7.27 0.65
CA PHE A 25 2.37 -7.43 1.59
C PHE A 25 2.75 -7.04 3.03
N ARG A 26 4.03 -7.21 3.41
CA ARG A 26 4.51 -6.81 4.74
C ARG A 26 4.41 -5.31 4.92
N ASP A 27 4.78 -4.54 3.90
CA ASP A 27 4.73 -3.08 3.93
C ASP A 27 3.27 -2.62 3.98
N VAL A 28 2.41 -3.14 3.08
CA VAL A 28 0.96 -2.85 3.09
C VAL A 28 0.32 -3.20 4.44
N ARG A 29 0.70 -4.33 5.05
CA ARG A 29 0.22 -4.73 6.40
C ARG A 29 0.69 -3.76 7.47
N SER A 30 1.92 -3.28 7.39
CA SER A 30 2.47 -2.31 8.35
C SER A 30 1.80 -0.94 8.22
N THR A 31 1.53 -0.50 6.99
CA THR A 31 0.94 0.81 6.69
C THR A 31 -0.56 0.85 6.98
N LEU A 32 -1.32 -0.18 6.55
CA LEU A 32 -2.79 -0.18 6.60
C LEU A 32 -3.38 -1.03 7.74
N GLY A 33 -2.56 -1.81 8.45
CA GLY A 33 -3.04 -2.76 9.46
C GLY A 33 -3.79 -3.97 8.89
N VAL A 34 -3.78 -4.18 7.56
CA VAL A 34 -4.53 -5.27 6.92
C VAL A 34 -4.10 -6.65 7.43
N GLY A 35 -5.08 -7.45 7.88
CA GLY A 35 -4.83 -8.79 8.40
C GLY A 35 -4.17 -8.84 9.78
N THR A 36 -4.19 -7.75 10.55
CA THR A 36 -3.62 -7.72 11.92
C THR A 36 -4.61 -8.10 13.02
N GLN A 37 -5.93 -8.03 12.78
CA GLN A 37 -6.96 -8.52 13.71
C GLN A 37 -7.30 -10.01 13.47
N CYS A 38 -8.39 -10.33 12.77
CA CYS A 38 -8.84 -11.72 12.63
C CYS A 38 -8.09 -12.55 11.56
N GLY A 39 -7.27 -11.90 10.73
CA GLY A 39 -6.45 -12.55 9.69
C GLY A 39 -7.20 -13.14 8.48
N LYS A 40 -8.54 -13.19 8.47
CA LYS A 40 -9.34 -13.82 7.39
C LYS A 40 -9.10 -13.22 6.00
N CYS A 41 -8.79 -11.94 5.92
CA CYS A 41 -8.49 -11.25 4.67
C CYS A 41 -7.08 -11.51 4.13
N ALA A 42 -6.19 -12.16 4.89
CA ALA A 42 -4.77 -12.21 4.57
C ALA A 42 -4.48 -12.83 3.19
N CYS A 43 -5.15 -13.92 2.83
CA CYS A 43 -4.98 -14.55 1.51
C CYS A 43 -5.45 -13.63 0.38
N ALA A 44 -6.64 -13.03 0.52
CA ALA A 44 -7.19 -12.11 -0.48
C ALA A 44 -6.32 -10.85 -0.65
N ALA A 45 -5.90 -10.24 0.46
CA ALA A 45 -5.03 -9.08 0.45
C ALA A 45 -3.65 -9.40 -0.19
N LYS A 46 -3.04 -10.53 0.15
CA LYS A 46 -1.79 -10.98 -0.49
C LYS A 46 -1.93 -11.16 -2.01
N GLY A 47 -3.04 -11.76 -2.45
CA GLY A 47 -3.35 -11.94 -3.86
C GLY A 47 -3.44 -10.59 -4.58
N LEU A 48 -4.20 -9.65 -4.04
CA LEU A 48 -4.36 -8.32 -4.60
C LEU A 48 -3.03 -7.54 -4.66
N VAL A 49 -2.21 -7.61 -3.61
CA VAL A 49 -0.88 -6.97 -3.59
C VAL A 49 -0.01 -7.55 -4.70
N LYS A 50 0.06 -8.88 -4.82
CA LYS A 50 0.85 -9.54 -5.85
C LYS A 50 0.38 -9.17 -7.26
N GLU A 51 -0.93 -9.20 -7.50
CA GLU A 51 -1.54 -8.82 -8.77
C GLU A 51 -1.23 -7.36 -9.12
N THR A 52 -1.41 -6.45 -8.16
CA THR A 52 -1.15 -5.02 -8.37
C THR A 52 0.31 -4.76 -8.71
N LEU A 53 1.25 -5.35 -7.97
CA LEU A 53 2.68 -5.21 -8.22
C LEU A 53 3.11 -5.81 -9.57
N SER A 54 2.46 -6.89 -10.00
CA SER A 54 2.75 -7.54 -11.28
C SER A 54 2.19 -6.76 -12.49
N ASN A 55 1.18 -5.93 -12.26
CA ASN A 55 0.52 -5.13 -13.30
C ASN A 55 1.02 -3.68 -13.36
N LEU A 56 2.03 -3.30 -12.57
CA LEU A 56 2.64 -1.98 -12.64
C LEU A 56 3.32 -1.80 -14.02
N PRO A 57 2.97 -0.75 -14.79
CA PRO A 57 3.62 -0.49 -16.06
C PRO A 57 5.10 -0.17 -15.82
N ILE A 58 5.99 -0.87 -16.50
CA ILE A 58 7.41 -0.55 -16.54
C ILE A 58 7.54 0.73 -17.38
N ILE A 59 7.48 1.90 -16.75
CA ILE A 59 7.74 3.15 -17.45
C ILE A 59 9.26 3.31 -17.55
N GLN A 60 9.82 2.91 -18.70
CA GLN A 60 11.20 3.23 -19.08
C GLN A 60 11.28 4.73 -19.41
N THR A 61 11.48 5.56 -18.38
CA THR A 61 12.14 6.86 -18.57
C THR A 61 13.53 6.74 -17.97
N GLU A 62 14.50 7.30 -18.66
CA GLU A 62 15.94 7.27 -18.40
C GLU A 62 16.34 7.79 -17.00
N SER A 63 16.07 6.99 -15.98
CA SER A 63 16.75 6.95 -14.69
C SER A 63 16.38 5.62 -14.02
N PRO A 64 17.34 4.74 -13.66
CA PRO A 64 17.04 3.41 -13.17
C PRO A 64 16.59 3.48 -11.71
N MET A 65 15.33 3.80 -11.49
CA MET A 65 14.68 3.69 -10.19
C MET A 65 13.27 3.12 -10.40
N VAL A 66 13.10 1.82 -10.18
CA VAL A 66 11.87 1.35 -9.52
C VAL A 66 11.86 2.12 -8.21
N VAL A 67 11.04 3.17 -8.14
CA VAL A 67 10.91 3.94 -6.91
C VAL A 67 10.08 3.08 -5.98
N CYS A 68 10.77 2.28 -5.18
CA CYS A 68 10.40 2.11 -3.79
C CYS A 68 10.72 3.47 -3.15
N PRO A 69 9.76 4.36 -2.87
CA PRO A 69 10.04 5.47 -1.99
C PRO A 69 10.21 4.85 -0.61
N ALA A 70 11.45 4.51 -0.26
CA ALA A 70 11.85 4.24 1.11
C ALA A 70 11.79 5.52 1.97
N ASN A 71 10.88 6.45 1.66
CA ASN A 71 10.66 7.68 2.42
C ASN A 71 9.30 8.31 2.08
N ALA A 72 8.24 7.83 2.74
CA ALA A 72 6.99 8.57 2.93
C ALA A 72 6.39 8.25 4.31
N GLN A 73 7.24 8.27 5.34
CA GLN A 73 6.79 8.71 6.66
C GLN A 73 7.36 10.10 6.86
N MET A 74 6.47 11.06 7.19
CA MET A 74 6.76 12.38 7.78
C MET A 74 6.53 13.62 6.87
N GLU A 75 5.27 13.95 6.61
CA GLU A 75 4.77 15.32 6.77
C GLU A 75 3.54 15.22 7.68
N SER A 76 3.75 15.17 9.00
CA SER A 76 3.37 16.28 9.89
C SER A 76 2.18 17.10 9.39
N VAL A 77 0.97 16.69 9.77
CA VAL A 77 -0.14 17.65 9.95
C VAL A 77 0.26 18.57 11.10
N ALA A 78 1.01 19.62 10.76
CA ALA A 78 1.26 20.75 11.62
C ALA A 78 1.12 22.00 10.77
N LEU A 79 0.30 22.93 11.26
CA LEU A 79 0.12 24.30 10.79
C LEU A 79 -0.90 24.53 9.66
N GLU A 80 -2.18 24.56 10.04
CA GLU A 80 -3.03 25.70 9.64
C GLU A 80 -3.45 26.42 10.92
N ALA A 81 -2.60 27.33 11.36
CA ALA A 81 -2.97 28.43 12.22
C ALA A 81 -3.36 29.61 11.31
N SER A 82 -4.66 29.90 11.24
CA SER A 82 -5.21 31.26 11.06
C SER A 82 -6.63 31.29 11.57
#